data_AF-A0A6P5ADS0-F1
#
_entry.id   AF-A0A6P5ADS0-F1
#
_cell.length_a   1.000
_cell.length_b   1.000
_cell.length_c   1.000
_cell.angle_alpha   90.00
_cell.angle_beta   90.00
_cell.angle_gamma   90.00
#
_symmetry.space_group_name_H-M   'P 1'
#
loop_
_entity.id
_entity.type
_entity.pdbx_description
1 polymer ?
#
loop_
_entity_poly.entity_id
_entity_poly.type
_entity_poly.pdbx_seq_one_letter_code
_entity_poly.pdbx_strand_id
1 'polypeptide(L)'
;MAPGRGGGGLDVPEDSEYRQVNASMERLNHYYIVAKNQLLSNQSPTLGLFRLHTDGSSPVAKVRDNIYCAAAVWGLALAYRRVDDDRGRTHELEHCTVKCMRGILYCYMRQAEKVELFKQGQEAKHCLHSEFHWQTGDALKTDNEAKHLQIDAPSLYLLYLAQMISSGLQIIYTTDEVTFVQNLVYYIERAYRLPDYGVWERGSKYNNGNCELHTSSIAMAKAALEAMNGFNLFGKQGASWSVIYVDIDAHNRNRVTVSTLLPRESSSK
;
A
#
# COMPACT_ATOMS: atom_id res chain seq x y z
N MET A 1 2.81 31.62 68.25
CA MET A 1 1.60 31.11 67.57
C MET A 1 1.76 31.37 66.08
N ALA A 2 1.78 30.28 65.30
CA ALA A 2 1.35 30.05 63.90
C ALA A 2 1.46 31.14 62.79
N PRO A 3 1.58 30.71 61.51
CA PRO A 3 2.38 31.35 60.46
C PRO A 3 1.57 31.91 59.27
N GLY A 4 2.22 32.61 58.33
CA GLY A 4 1.55 33.23 57.18
C GLY A 4 2.34 33.16 55.85
N ARG A 5 2.32 31.96 55.25
CA ARG A 5 2.32 31.63 53.80
C ARG A 5 3.32 32.31 52.86
N GLY A 6 4.34 31.53 52.48
CA GLY A 6 5.03 31.68 51.21
C GLY A 6 4.09 31.35 50.04
N GLY A 7 3.94 32.29 49.12
CA GLY A 7 3.32 32.07 47.82
C GLY A 7 4.34 31.41 46.88
N GLY A 8 4.33 30.08 46.84
CA GLY A 8 4.91 29.34 45.71
C GLY A 8 3.92 29.41 44.56
N GLY A 9 4.20 30.25 43.56
CA GLY A 9 3.54 30.18 42.28
C GLY A 9 3.86 28.84 41.64
N LEU A 10 2.83 28.02 41.45
CA LEU A 10 2.89 26.85 40.58
C LEU A 10 2.97 27.39 39.15
N ASP A 11 4.12 27.19 38.48
CA ASP A 11 4.20 27.28 37.03
C ASP A 11 3.14 26.36 36.43
N VAL A 12 2.27 26.91 35.58
CA VAL A 12 1.15 26.22 34.93
C VAL A 12 1.59 25.79 33.52
N PRO A 13 1.93 24.51 33.28
CA PRO A 13 2.22 23.99 31.93
C PRO A 13 0.93 23.57 31.19
N GLU A 14 -0.16 23.35 31.94
CA GLU A 14 -1.43 22.78 31.44
C GLU A 14 -2.05 23.62 30.32
N ASP A 15 -2.12 24.95 30.46
CA ASP A 15 -2.83 25.81 29.50
C ASP A 15 -2.22 25.80 28.08
N SER A 16 -0.91 25.60 27.95
CA SER A 16 -0.24 25.51 26.64
C SER A 16 -0.48 24.16 25.98
N GLU A 17 -0.39 23.09 26.77
CA GLU A 17 -0.60 21.71 26.30
C GLU A 17 -2.06 21.50 25.88
N TYR A 18 -3.03 21.96 26.68
CA TYR A 18 -4.45 21.91 26.34
C TYR A 18 -4.77 22.69 25.05
N ARG A 19 -4.18 23.88 24.85
CA ARG A 19 -4.34 24.65 23.59
C ARG A 19 -3.76 23.92 22.39
N GLN A 20 -2.61 23.27 22.56
CA GLN A 20 -1.94 22.52 21.49
C GLN A 20 -2.72 21.25 21.11
N VAL A 21 -3.28 20.54 22.09
CA VAL A 21 -4.16 19.38 21.87
C VAL A 21 -5.43 19.81 21.12
N ASN A 22 -6.08 20.89 21.54
CA ASN A 22 -7.27 21.42 20.85
C ASN A 22 -6.98 21.85 19.40
N ALA A 23 -5.89 22.57 19.16
CA ALA A 23 -5.48 22.96 17.80
C ALA A 23 -5.08 21.75 16.92
N SER A 24 -4.61 20.66 17.52
CA SER A 24 -4.31 19.42 16.81
C SER A 24 -5.59 18.67 16.45
N MET A 25 -6.56 18.65 17.37
CA MET A 25 -7.88 18.06 17.14
C MET A 25 -8.66 18.77 16.03
N GLU A 26 -8.63 20.11 15.99
CA GLU A 26 -9.26 20.88 14.91
C GLU A 26 -8.65 20.56 13.54
N ARG A 27 -7.32 20.43 13.46
CA ARG A 27 -6.63 20.04 12.22
C ARG A 27 -6.98 18.61 11.80
N LEU A 28 -7.03 17.67 12.74
CA LEU A 28 -7.46 16.30 12.47
C LEU A 28 -8.92 16.26 11.98
N ASN A 29 -9.81 17.06 12.58
CA ASN A 29 -11.20 17.19 12.15
C ASN A 29 -11.29 17.68 10.70
N HIS A 30 -10.50 18.68 10.34
CA HIS A 30 -10.42 19.18 8.97
C HIS A 30 -10.01 18.08 7.99
N TYR A 31 -8.91 17.37 8.25
CA TYR A 31 -8.45 16.28 7.37
C TYR A 31 -9.43 15.11 7.30
N TYR A 32 -10.13 14.81 8.39
CA TYR A 32 -11.19 13.80 8.39
C TYR A 32 -12.35 14.19 7.48
N ILE A 33 -12.81 15.45 7.52
CA ILE A 33 -13.86 15.92 6.62
C ILE A 33 -13.39 15.83 5.16
N VAL A 34 -12.14 16.21 4.87
CA VAL A 34 -11.55 16.09 3.53
C VAL A 34 -11.50 14.63 3.08
N ALA A 35 -10.96 13.73 3.89
CA ALA A 35 -10.88 12.29 3.58
C ALA A 35 -12.27 11.68 3.39
N LYS A 36 -13.24 12.06 4.23
CA LYS A 36 -14.61 11.55 4.14
C LYS A 36 -15.29 11.95 2.83
N ASN A 37 -15.13 13.22 2.44
CA ASN A 37 -15.77 13.76 1.25
C ASN A 37 -15.06 13.37 -0.05
N GLN A 38 -13.73 13.25 -0.03
CA GLN A 38 -12.92 13.02 -1.25
C GLN A 38 -12.53 11.55 -1.45
N LEU A 39 -12.42 10.75 -0.39
CA LEU A 39 -11.98 9.35 -0.48
C LEU A 39 -13.09 8.38 -0.08
N LEU A 40 -13.59 8.44 1.16
CA LEU A 40 -14.53 7.44 1.68
C LEU A 40 -15.86 7.43 0.90
N SER A 41 -16.35 8.59 0.47
CA SER A 41 -17.53 8.73 -0.39
C SER A 41 -17.39 8.04 -1.76
N ASN A 42 -16.15 7.74 -2.16
CA ASN A 42 -15.75 7.16 -3.44
C ASN A 42 -15.28 5.70 -3.30
N GLN A 43 -15.39 5.11 -2.10
CA GLN A 43 -15.04 3.71 -1.84
C GLN A 43 -16.20 2.77 -2.14
N SER A 44 -15.90 1.63 -2.77
CA SER A 44 -16.85 0.55 -3.00
C SER A 44 -17.39 -0.01 -1.69
N PRO A 45 -18.73 -0.04 -1.50
CA PRO A 45 -19.34 -0.60 -0.30
C PRO A 45 -19.25 -2.12 -0.27
N THR A 46 -18.96 -2.79 -1.37
CA THR A 46 -18.77 -4.25 -1.41
C THR A 46 -17.30 -4.60 -1.28
N LEU A 47 -16.50 -4.19 -2.27
CA LEU A 47 -15.12 -4.65 -2.43
C LEU A 47 -14.09 -3.78 -1.69
N GLY A 48 -14.40 -2.51 -1.40
CA GLY A 48 -13.48 -1.58 -0.75
C GLY A 48 -12.51 -0.85 -1.68
N LEU A 49 -12.55 -1.07 -3.00
CA LEU A 49 -11.76 -0.29 -3.95
C LEU A 49 -12.32 1.13 -4.11
N PHE A 50 -11.44 2.11 -4.22
CA PHE A 50 -11.73 3.48 -4.62
C PHE A 50 -11.79 3.59 -6.14
N ARG A 51 -12.79 4.32 -6.64
CA ARG A 51 -12.86 4.71 -8.06
C ARG A 51 -11.77 5.72 -8.40
N LEU A 52 -11.18 5.58 -9.59
CA LEU A 52 -10.17 6.51 -10.10
C LEU A 52 -10.77 7.89 -10.43
N HIS A 53 -11.98 7.91 -11.00
CA HIS A 53 -12.66 9.12 -11.42
C HIS A 53 -13.92 9.36 -10.60
N THR A 54 -14.02 10.52 -9.95
CA THR A 54 -15.14 10.88 -9.06
C THR A 54 -16.38 11.36 -9.82
N ASP A 55 -16.23 11.73 -11.09
CA ASP A 55 -17.30 12.19 -11.98
C ASP A 55 -18.18 11.05 -12.55
N GLY A 56 -17.81 9.80 -12.28
CA GLY A 56 -18.53 8.63 -12.79
C GLY A 56 -18.27 8.30 -14.26
N SER A 57 -17.28 8.94 -14.89
CA SER A 57 -16.92 8.71 -16.30
C SER A 57 -16.35 7.33 -16.58
N SER A 58 -15.84 6.64 -15.55
CA SER A 58 -15.12 5.38 -15.70
C SER A 58 -15.25 4.50 -14.46
N PRO A 59 -15.44 3.18 -14.63
CA PRO A 59 -15.49 2.22 -13.53
C PRO A 59 -14.09 1.77 -13.06
N VAL A 60 -13.01 2.42 -13.51
CA VAL A 60 -11.64 1.98 -13.23
C VAL A 60 -11.27 2.21 -11.76
N ALA A 61 -10.63 1.20 -11.17
CA ALA A 61 -9.84 1.26 -9.94
C ALA A 61 -8.43 0.78 -10.26
N LYS A 62 -7.44 1.65 -10.12
CA LYS A 62 -6.02 1.28 -10.25
C LYS A 62 -5.46 0.85 -8.90
N VAL A 63 -4.66 -0.21 -8.88
CA VAL A 63 -4.10 -0.75 -7.64
C VAL A 63 -3.24 0.30 -6.93
N ARG A 64 -2.36 0.99 -7.65
CA ARG A 64 -1.45 1.98 -7.05
C ARG A 64 -2.20 3.13 -6.39
N ASP A 65 -3.15 3.70 -7.11
CA ASP A 65 -4.02 4.79 -6.63
C ASP A 65 -4.83 4.34 -5.40
N ASN A 66 -5.34 3.12 -5.41
CA ASN A 66 -6.03 2.53 -4.26
C ASN A 66 -5.14 2.40 -3.04
N ILE A 67 -3.88 1.97 -3.21
CA ILE A 67 -2.91 1.90 -2.11
C ILE A 67 -2.62 3.30 -1.57
N TYR A 68 -2.48 4.32 -2.43
CA TYR A 68 -2.29 5.70 -1.98
C TYR A 68 -3.50 6.25 -1.21
N CYS A 69 -4.72 5.98 -1.68
CA CYS A 69 -5.94 6.32 -0.94
C CYS A 69 -5.97 5.62 0.42
N ALA A 70 -5.68 4.31 0.46
CA ALA A 70 -5.62 3.55 1.71
C ALA A 70 -4.54 4.06 2.66
N ALA A 71 -3.36 4.44 2.15
CA ALA A 71 -2.26 5.01 2.91
C ALA A 71 -2.61 6.38 3.51
N ALA A 72 -3.30 7.24 2.75
CA ALA A 72 -3.77 8.54 3.24
C ALA A 72 -4.79 8.39 4.38
N VAL A 73 -5.78 7.51 4.20
CA VAL A 73 -6.80 7.19 5.22
C VAL A 73 -6.15 6.55 6.46
N TRP A 74 -5.22 5.62 6.26
CA TRP A 74 -4.48 4.95 7.33
C TRP A 74 -3.61 5.92 8.13
N GLY A 75 -2.86 6.81 7.46
CA GLY A 75 -2.04 7.80 8.13
C GLY A 75 -2.86 8.73 9.02
N LEU A 76 -4.07 9.10 8.58
CA LEU A 76 -5.01 9.86 9.39
C LEU A 76 -5.51 9.04 10.60
N ALA A 77 -5.81 7.75 10.41
CA ALA A 77 -6.19 6.86 11.50
C ALA A 77 -5.09 6.74 12.56
N LEU A 78 -3.83 6.58 12.14
CA LEU A 78 -2.69 6.56 13.05
C LEU A 78 -2.52 7.85 13.84
N ALA A 79 -2.85 9.00 13.25
CA ALA A 79 -2.84 10.27 13.95
C ALA A 79 -3.98 10.36 14.98
N TYR A 80 -5.18 9.85 14.65
CA TYR A 80 -6.28 9.78 15.61
C TYR A 80 -6.02 8.84 16.79
N ARG A 81 -5.22 7.77 16.63
CA ARG A 81 -4.78 6.92 17.75
C ARG A 81 -4.00 7.66 18.83
N ARG A 82 -3.49 8.86 18.53
CA ARG A 82 -2.76 9.71 19.49
C ARG A 82 -3.70 10.62 20.29
N VAL A 83 -5.01 10.53 20.09
CA VAL A 83 -6.04 11.35 20.74
C VAL A 83 -6.99 10.45 21.54
N ASP A 84 -7.40 10.88 22.73
CA ASP A 84 -8.21 10.06 23.65
C ASP A 84 -9.68 9.88 23.20
N ASP A 85 -10.33 10.95 22.73
CA ASP A 85 -11.72 10.91 22.21
C ASP A 85 -11.74 11.22 20.71
N ASP A 86 -11.57 10.19 19.90
CA ASP A 86 -11.62 10.26 18.44
C ASP A 86 -13.04 10.12 17.87
N ARG A 87 -14.05 9.91 18.74
CA ARG A 87 -15.45 9.65 18.37
C ARG A 87 -15.64 8.51 17.36
N GLY A 88 -14.81 7.47 17.45
CA GLY A 88 -14.87 6.27 16.60
C GLY A 88 -14.28 6.45 15.19
N ARG A 89 -13.62 7.59 14.92
CA ARG A 89 -13.06 7.89 13.60
C ARG A 89 -11.87 7.00 13.26
N THR A 90 -11.03 6.63 14.24
CA THR A 90 -9.95 5.68 14.03
C THR A 90 -10.52 4.37 13.49
N HIS A 91 -11.55 3.83 14.13
CA HIS A 91 -12.18 2.58 13.70
C HIS A 91 -12.75 2.67 12.27
N GLU A 92 -13.46 3.75 11.94
CA GLU A 92 -13.98 3.97 10.57
C GLU A 92 -12.85 4.00 9.53
N LEU A 93 -11.80 4.78 9.80
CA LEU A 93 -10.67 4.95 8.88
C LEU A 93 -9.85 3.65 8.74
N GLU A 94 -9.58 2.95 9.84
CA GLU A 94 -8.85 1.68 9.81
C GLU A 94 -9.61 0.61 9.03
N HIS A 95 -10.91 0.47 9.26
CA HIS A 95 -11.72 -0.49 8.53
C HIS A 95 -11.87 -0.11 7.05
N CYS A 96 -11.90 1.18 6.72
CA CYS A 96 -11.82 1.66 5.33
C CYS A 96 -10.51 1.20 4.66
N THR A 97 -9.37 1.39 5.33
CA THR A 97 -8.05 0.92 4.87
C THR A 97 -8.01 -0.60 4.71
N VAL A 98 -8.41 -1.35 5.73
CA VAL A 98 -8.43 -2.84 5.70
C VAL A 98 -9.27 -3.33 4.54
N LYS A 99 -10.47 -2.76 4.35
CA LYS A 99 -11.37 -3.15 3.26
C LYS A 99 -10.75 -2.90 1.89
N CYS A 100 -10.07 -1.76 1.69
CA CYS A 100 -9.37 -1.48 0.43
C CYS A 100 -8.25 -2.49 0.16
N MET A 101 -7.37 -2.72 1.13
CA MET A 101 -6.24 -3.66 0.97
C MET A 101 -6.71 -5.11 0.76
N ARG A 102 -7.82 -5.51 1.39
CA ARG A 102 -8.47 -6.80 1.14
C ARG A 102 -9.15 -6.86 -0.23
N GLY A 103 -9.74 -5.76 -0.69
CA GLY A 103 -10.29 -5.65 -2.05
C GLY A 103 -9.22 -5.86 -3.13
N ILE A 104 -8.02 -5.30 -2.93
CA ILE A 104 -6.87 -5.53 -3.82
C ILE A 104 -6.44 -6.99 -3.75
N LEU A 105 -6.32 -7.57 -2.54
CA LEU A 105 -5.98 -8.98 -2.36
C LEU A 105 -6.93 -9.90 -3.12
N TYR A 106 -8.25 -9.64 -3.00
CA TYR A 106 -9.28 -10.38 -3.72
C TYR A 106 -9.06 -10.34 -5.24
N CYS A 107 -8.78 -9.15 -5.80
CA CYS A 107 -8.52 -8.98 -7.23
C CYS A 107 -7.24 -9.72 -7.69
N TYR A 108 -6.20 -9.73 -6.85
CA TYR A 108 -4.97 -10.46 -7.13
C TYR A 108 -5.12 -11.98 -7.01
N MET A 109 -5.82 -12.48 -5.99
CA MET A 109 -6.06 -13.91 -5.82
C MET A 109 -6.87 -14.52 -6.96
N ARG A 110 -7.80 -13.76 -7.55
CA ARG A 110 -8.51 -14.17 -8.78
C ARG A 110 -7.59 -14.37 -9.99
N GLN A 111 -6.35 -13.89 -9.92
CA GLN A 111 -5.33 -14.04 -10.94
C GLN A 111 -4.20 -15.01 -10.51
N ALA A 112 -4.44 -15.88 -9.52
CA ALA A 112 -3.41 -16.78 -9.00
C ALA A 112 -2.74 -17.66 -10.07
N GLU A 113 -3.50 -18.13 -11.06
CA GLU A 113 -2.94 -18.91 -12.17
C GLU A 113 -1.88 -18.12 -12.97
N LYS A 114 -2.12 -16.81 -13.18
CA LYS A 114 -1.15 -15.93 -13.85
C LYS A 114 0.13 -15.81 -13.04
N VAL A 115 0.04 -15.68 -11.71
CA VAL A 115 1.20 -15.59 -10.83
C VAL A 115 2.07 -16.85 -10.95
N GLU A 116 1.44 -18.03 -10.98
CA GLU A 116 2.16 -19.30 -11.15
C GLU A 116 2.87 -19.39 -12.51
N LEU A 117 2.18 -19.04 -13.59
CA LEU A 117 2.76 -19.04 -14.94
C LEU A 117 3.88 -18.00 -15.07
N PHE A 118 3.72 -16.82 -14.45
CA PHE A 118 4.70 -15.75 -14.50
C PHE A 118 6.01 -16.13 -13.79
N LYS A 119 5.96 -16.84 -12.66
CA LYS A 119 7.16 -17.33 -11.96
C LYS A 119 8.04 -18.21 -12.87
N GLN A 120 7.43 -18.96 -13.78
CA GLN A 120 8.13 -19.82 -14.74
C GLN A 120 8.70 -19.02 -15.92
N GLY A 121 7.86 -18.28 -16.64
CA GLY A 121 8.22 -17.68 -17.93
C GLY A 121 8.51 -16.17 -17.93
N GLN A 122 8.03 -15.42 -16.92
CA GLN A 122 8.02 -13.94 -16.90
C GLN A 122 7.44 -13.30 -18.19
N GLU A 123 6.50 -13.97 -18.85
CA GLU A 123 5.89 -13.45 -20.08
C GLU A 123 4.88 -12.34 -19.79
N ALA A 124 4.85 -11.30 -20.64
CA ALA A 124 3.94 -10.16 -20.50
C ALA A 124 2.47 -10.57 -20.39
N LYS A 125 2.04 -11.60 -21.13
CA LYS A 125 0.65 -12.12 -21.10
C LYS A 125 0.23 -12.75 -19.76
N HIS A 126 1.20 -13.13 -18.93
CA HIS A 126 0.97 -13.72 -17.62
C HIS A 126 1.17 -12.70 -16.49
N CYS A 127 1.27 -11.40 -16.81
CA CYS A 127 1.42 -10.38 -15.78
C CYS A 127 0.12 -10.18 -15.02
N LEU A 128 0.26 -9.74 -13.77
CA LEU A 128 -0.89 -9.32 -12.98
C LEU A 128 -1.51 -8.05 -13.57
N HIS A 129 -2.83 -8.03 -13.66
CA HIS A 129 -3.55 -6.80 -13.93
C HIS A 129 -3.42 -5.83 -12.76
N SER A 130 -3.30 -4.55 -13.08
CA SER A 130 -3.20 -3.44 -12.14
C SER A 130 -4.41 -2.51 -12.17
N GLU A 131 -5.39 -2.81 -13.04
CA GLU A 131 -6.64 -2.05 -13.20
C GLU A 131 -7.84 -3.00 -13.14
N PHE A 132 -8.81 -2.67 -12.30
CA PHE A 132 -10.01 -3.47 -12.08
C PHE A 132 -11.26 -2.60 -12.09
N HIS A 133 -12.43 -3.23 -12.22
CA HIS A 133 -13.70 -2.59 -11.97
C HIS A 133 -13.86 -2.33 -10.47
N TRP A 134 -14.05 -1.08 -10.05
CA TRP A 134 -14.05 -0.70 -8.62
C TRP A 134 -15.11 -1.42 -7.75
N GLN A 135 -16.27 -1.75 -8.32
CA GLN A 135 -17.34 -2.50 -7.62
C GLN A 135 -17.18 -4.03 -7.66
N THR A 136 -16.90 -4.61 -8.83
CA THR A 136 -16.91 -6.08 -9.02
C THR A 136 -15.53 -6.72 -8.87
N GLY A 137 -14.46 -5.95 -9.05
CA GLY A 137 -13.08 -6.45 -9.06
C GLY A 137 -12.73 -7.21 -10.34
N ASP A 138 -13.52 -7.09 -11.40
CA ASP A 138 -13.22 -7.72 -12.69
C ASP A 138 -12.11 -6.96 -13.42
N ALA A 139 -11.28 -7.69 -14.15
CA ALA A 139 -10.32 -7.10 -15.06
C ALA A 139 -11.05 -6.32 -16.16
N LEU A 140 -10.68 -5.06 -16.37
CA LEU A 140 -11.32 -4.20 -17.37
C LEU A 140 -10.71 -4.30 -18.77
N LYS A 141 -9.48 -4.82 -18.86
CA LYS A 141 -8.73 -4.94 -20.11
C LYS A 141 -8.29 -6.38 -20.31
N THR A 142 -8.23 -6.79 -21.56
CA THR A 142 -7.67 -8.09 -21.93
C THR A 142 -6.14 -8.07 -21.85
N ASP A 143 -5.52 -9.25 -21.77
CA ASP A 143 -4.06 -9.40 -21.62
C ASP A 143 -3.27 -8.76 -22.78
N ASN A 144 -3.85 -8.70 -23.97
CA ASN A 144 -3.20 -8.15 -25.16
C ASN A 144 -3.32 -6.61 -25.27
N GLU A 145 -4.25 -6.01 -24.53
CA GLU A 145 -4.55 -4.56 -24.62
C GLU A 145 -3.97 -3.79 -23.44
N ALA A 146 -3.71 -4.47 -22.32
CA ALA A 146 -3.29 -3.82 -21.10
C ALA A 146 -1.76 -3.64 -21.03
N LYS A 147 -1.29 -2.43 -20.71
CA LYS A 147 0.09 -2.17 -20.26
C LYS A 147 0.27 -2.58 -18.80
N HIS A 148 -0.12 -3.80 -18.48
CA HIS A 148 -0.34 -4.28 -17.12
C HIS A 148 0.92 -4.86 -16.46
N LEU A 149 2.00 -5.09 -17.22
CA LEU A 149 3.30 -5.41 -16.64
C LEU A 149 3.83 -4.16 -15.90
N GLN A 150 3.51 -4.08 -14.62
CA GLN A 150 3.86 -3.02 -13.69
C GLN A 150 4.27 -3.66 -12.37
N ILE A 151 5.57 -3.91 -12.19
CA ILE A 151 6.08 -4.63 -11.02
C ILE A 151 6.04 -3.77 -9.76
N ASP A 152 6.05 -2.46 -9.94
CA ASP A 152 5.93 -1.52 -8.85
C ASP A 152 4.58 -1.66 -8.11
N ALA A 153 3.46 -1.96 -8.80
CA ALA A 153 2.15 -2.08 -8.15
C ALA A 153 2.05 -3.22 -7.10
N PRO A 154 2.37 -4.49 -7.42
CA PRO A 154 2.40 -5.55 -6.41
C PRO A 154 3.50 -5.34 -5.37
N SER A 155 4.62 -4.70 -5.74
CA SER A 155 5.69 -4.34 -4.79
C SER A 155 5.19 -3.31 -3.76
N LEU A 156 4.50 -2.27 -4.21
CA LEU A 156 3.89 -1.25 -3.34
C LEU A 156 2.86 -1.88 -2.41
N TYR A 157 2.04 -2.81 -2.93
CA TYR A 157 1.05 -3.53 -2.15
C TYR A 157 1.70 -4.29 -0.99
N LEU A 158 2.74 -5.08 -1.28
CA LEU A 158 3.47 -5.85 -0.27
C LEU A 158 4.13 -4.95 0.79
N LEU A 159 4.76 -3.85 0.37
CA LEU A 159 5.37 -2.90 1.28
C LEU A 159 4.35 -2.29 2.25
N TYR A 160 3.22 -1.79 1.75
CA TYR A 160 2.18 -1.20 2.60
C TYR A 160 1.44 -2.26 3.41
N LEU A 161 1.25 -3.47 2.89
CA LEU A 161 0.68 -4.59 3.63
C LEU A 161 1.48 -4.87 4.90
N ALA A 162 2.80 -4.99 4.79
CA ALA A 162 3.68 -5.20 5.94
C ALA A 162 3.60 -4.05 6.96
N GLN A 163 3.63 -2.80 6.50
CA GLN A 163 3.56 -1.64 7.38
C GLN A 163 2.21 -1.51 8.10
N MET A 164 1.11 -1.73 7.38
CA MET A 164 -0.25 -1.67 7.94
C MET A 164 -0.48 -2.79 8.96
N ILE A 165 -0.03 -4.02 8.68
CA ILE A 165 -0.10 -5.12 9.65
C ILE A 165 0.80 -4.84 10.86
N SER A 166 1.99 -4.29 10.65
CA SER A 166 2.88 -3.88 11.75
C SER A 166 2.25 -2.83 12.67
N SER A 167 1.39 -1.96 12.11
CA SER A 167 0.62 -1.00 12.89
C SER A 167 -0.54 -1.64 13.67
N GLY A 168 -0.82 -2.93 13.48
CA GLY A 168 -1.88 -3.65 14.19
C GLY A 168 -3.16 -3.86 13.38
N LEU A 169 -3.18 -3.49 12.08
CA LEU A 169 -4.32 -3.82 11.22
C LEU A 169 -4.31 -5.30 10.85
N GLN A 170 -5.47 -5.95 10.94
CA GLN A 170 -5.64 -7.31 10.46
C GLN A 170 -6.13 -7.26 9.01
N ILE A 171 -5.24 -7.58 8.06
CA ILE A 171 -5.55 -7.56 6.62
C ILE A 171 -5.61 -8.97 6.04
N ILE A 172 -4.76 -9.89 6.52
CA ILE A 172 -4.70 -11.30 6.08
C ILE A 172 -5.38 -12.19 7.11
N TYR A 173 -6.29 -13.07 6.68
CA TYR A 173 -7.18 -13.86 7.53
C TYR A 173 -7.02 -15.37 7.38
N THR A 174 -6.60 -15.87 6.21
CA THR A 174 -6.53 -17.32 5.94
C THR A 174 -5.13 -17.76 5.50
N THR A 175 -4.84 -19.05 5.66
CA THR A 175 -3.59 -19.66 5.18
C THR A 175 -3.46 -19.60 3.65
N ASP A 176 -4.57 -19.62 2.92
CA ASP A 176 -4.57 -19.47 1.46
C ASP A 176 -4.13 -18.05 1.07
N GLU A 177 -4.61 -17.03 1.79
CA GLU A 177 -4.17 -15.64 1.61
C GLU A 177 -2.67 -15.49 1.92
N VAL A 178 -2.16 -16.14 2.98
CA VAL A 178 -0.72 -16.18 3.31
C VAL A 178 0.08 -16.79 2.16
N THR A 179 -0.36 -17.95 1.65
CA THR A 179 0.31 -18.69 0.57
C THR A 179 0.33 -17.85 -0.71
N PHE A 180 -0.77 -17.16 -1.01
CA PHE A 180 -0.84 -16.25 -2.15
C PHE A 180 0.15 -15.08 -2.00
N VAL A 181 0.23 -14.46 -0.82
CA VAL A 181 1.19 -13.38 -0.55
C VAL A 181 2.64 -13.88 -0.70
N GLN A 182 2.95 -15.10 -0.25
CA GLN A 182 4.26 -15.73 -0.49
C GLN A 182 4.55 -15.89 -1.99
N ASN A 183 3.56 -16.31 -2.79
CA ASN A 183 3.70 -16.37 -4.24
C ASN A 183 3.88 -14.99 -4.88
N LEU A 184 3.26 -13.95 -4.33
CA LEU A 184 3.43 -12.57 -4.78
C LEU A 184 4.83 -12.03 -4.48
N VAL A 185 5.46 -12.48 -3.39
CA VAL A 185 6.89 -12.21 -3.12
C VAL A 185 7.76 -12.83 -4.20
N TYR A 186 7.57 -14.11 -4.52
CA TYR A 186 8.31 -14.77 -5.62
C TYR A 186 8.09 -14.11 -6.98
N TYR A 187 6.90 -13.53 -7.19
CA TYR A 187 6.58 -12.77 -8.40
C TYR A 187 7.47 -11.53 -8.57
N ILE A 188 7.76 -10.79 -7.49
CA ILE A 188 8.57 -9.55 -7.55
C ILE A 188 10.08 -9.76 -7.39
N GLU A 189 10.54 -10.93 -6.93
CA GLU A 189 11.95 -11.23 -6.69
C GLU A 189 12.86 -10.98 -7.91
N ARG A 190 12.32 -11.14 -9.13
CA ARG A 190 13.06 -11.00 -10.38
C ARG A 190 12.99 -9.61 -11.01
N ALA A 191 12.51 -8.60 -10.28
CA ALA A 191 12.34 -7.23 -10.80
C ALA A 191 13.64 -6.65 -11.42
N TYR A 192 14.80 -6.96 -10.84
CA TYR A 192 16.13 -6.50 -11.29
C TYR A 192 16.48 -6.78 -12.76
N ARG A 193 15.76 -7.69 -13.42
CA ARG A 193 15.99 -8.08 -14.83
C ARG A 193 14.72 -8.05 -15.66
N LEU A 194 13.64 -7.48 -15.15
CA LEU A 194 12.33 -7.50 -15.78
C LEU A 194 11.94 -6.09 -16.25
N PRO A 195 12.06 -5.80 -17.56
CA PRO A 195 11.56 -4.55 -18.11
C PRO A 195 10.04 -4.47 -17.93
N ASP A 196 9.55 -3.33 -17.44
CA ASP A 196 8.12 -3.10 -17.23
C ASP A 196 7.68 -1.75 -17.83
N TYR A 197 6.40 -1.40 -17.68
CA TYR A 197 5.88 -0.10 -18.15
C TYR A 197 6.16 1.05 -17.17
N GLY A 198 6.72 0.75 -16.00
CA GLY A 198 6.99 1.66 -14.90
C GLY A 198 5.74 2.33 -14.32
N VAL A 199 6.00 3.21 -13.36
CA VAL A 199 4.95 3.96 -12.62
C VAL A 199 4.03 4.75 -13.56
N TRP A 200 4.57 5.25 -14.69
CA TRP A 200 3.82 6.08 -15.62
C TRP A 200 3.11 5.31 -16.73
N GLU A 201 3.17 3.97 -16.73
CA GLU A 201 2.51 3.10 -17.73
C GLU A 201 2.94 3.36 -19.18
N ARG A 202 4.17 3.86 -19.36
CA ARG A 202 4.72 4.24 -20.66
C ARG A 202 5.82 3.31 -21.16
N GLY A 203 6.50 2.61 -20.25
CA GLY A 203 7.78 1.96 -20.53
C GLY A 203 8.81 3.02 -20.88
N SER A 204 9.24 3.06 -22.14
CA SER A 204 10.16 4.09 -22.64
C SER A 204 9.61 5.52 -22.54
N LYS A 205 10.51 6.51 -22.53
CA LYS A 205 10.19 7.94 -22.62
C LYS A 205 9.27 8.26 -23.80
N TYR A 206 9.51 7.60 -24.93
CA TYR A 206 8.79 7.79 -26.19
C TYR A 206 7.39 7.16 -26.21
N ASN A 207 7.03 6.34 -25.21
CA ASN A 207 5.73 5.67 -25.12
C ASN A 207 5.37 4.85 -26.37
N ASN A 208 6.36 4.16 -26.92
CA ASN A 208 6.25 3.35 -28.14
C ASN A 208 5.88 1.89 -27.88
N GLY A 209 5.47 1.54 -26.66
CA GLY A 209 5.12 0.17 -26.26
C GLY A 209 6.30 -0.67 -25.74
N ASN A 210 7.53 -0.16 -25.83
CA ASN A 210 8.69 -0.89 -25.31
C ASN A 210 8.83 -0.69 -23.80
N CYS A 211 8.93 -1.82 -23.08
CA CYS A 211 9.24 -1.85 -21.67
C CYS A 211 10.74 -1.58 -21.43
N GLU A 212 11.07 -0.96 -20.31
CA GLU A 212 12.45 -0.70 -19.90
C GLU A 212 12.66 -1.12 -18.44
N LEU A 213 13.92 -1.29 -18.02
CA LEU A 213 14.22 -1.46 -16.60
C LEU A 213 14.02 -0.12 -15.90
N HIS A 214 12.98 -0.05 -15.07
CA HIS A 214 12.64 1.13 -14.29
C HIS A 214 13.25 1.06 -12.90
N THR A 215 14.14 2.02 -12.58
CA THR A 215 14.80 2.12 -11.27
C THR A 215 13.77 2.24 -10.15
N SER A 216 12.71 3.02 -10.36
CA SER A 216 11.60 3.13 -9.41
C SER A 216 10.92 1.79 -9.11
N SER A 217 10.59 0.99 -10.13
CA SER A 217 10.00 -0.35 -9.96
C SER A 217 10.92 -1.30 -9.19
N ILE A 218 12.20 -1.33 -9.55
CA ILE A 218 13.19 -2.22 -8.90
C ILE A 218 13.45 -1.79 -7.45
N ALA A 219 13.54 -0.48 -7.19
CA ALA A 219 13.71 0.06 -5.84
C ALA A 219 12.50 -0.26 -4.94
N MET A 220 11.30 -0.22 -5.51
CA MET A 220 10.07 -0.58 -4.81
C MET A 220 10.01 -2.07 -4.50
N ALA A 221 10.37 -2.93 -5.47
CA ALA A 221 10.50 -4.37 -5.25
C ALA A 221 11.53 -4.66 -4.15
N LYS A 222 12.70 -4.02 -4.21
CA LYS A 222 13.75 -4.13 -3.18
C LYS A 222 13.22 -3.76 -1.80
N ALA A 223 12.48 -2.66 -1.66
CA ALA A 223 11.91 -2.24 -0.38
C ALA A 223 10.84 -3.22 0.14
N ALA A 224 10.01 -3.76 -0.75
CA ALA A 224 9.02 -4.78 -0.42
C ALA A 224 9.69 -6.07 0.06
N LEU A 225 10.72 -6.54 -0.64
CA LEU A 225 11.51 -7.72 -0.26
C LEU A 225 12.14 -7.55 1.13
N GLU A 226 12.63 -6.35 1.47
CA GLU A 226 13.14 -6.08 2.82
C GLU A 226 12.05 -6.10 3.89
N ALA A 227 10.89 -5.49 3.61
CA ALA A 227 9.79 -5.42 4.55
C ALA A 227 9.13 -6.78 4.80
N MET A 228 9.12 -7.66 3.80
CA MET A 228 8.44 -8.96 3.86
C MET A 228 9.32 -10.09 4.42
N ASN A 229 10.64 -9.98 4.37
CA ASN A 229 11.53 -11.05 4.81
C ASN A 229 11.42 -11.30 6.33
N GLY A 230 10.96 -12.50 6.71
CA GLY A 230 10.70 -12.86 8.10
C GLY A 230 9.44 -12.20 8.68
N PHE A 231 8.60 -11.60 7.85
CA PHE A 231 7.41 -10.89 8.31
C PHE A 231 6.23 -11.84 8.55
N ASN A 232 5.55 -11.68 9.68
CA ASN A 232 4.37 -12.48 10.02
C ASN A 232 3.07 -11.78 9.60
N LEU A 233 2.34 -12.36 8.64
CA LEU A 233 1.14 -11.76 8.07
C LEU A 233 -0.08 -11.71 9.00
N PHE A 234 -0.11 -12.54 10.04
CA PHE A 234 -1.12 -12.45 11.10
C PHE A 234 -0.71 -11.50 12.24
N GLY A 235 0.39 -10.75 12.06
CA GLY A 235 0.91 -9.83 13.05
C GLY A 235 1.29 -10.53 14.35
N LYS A 236 0.93 -9.94 15.49
CA LYS A 236 1.26 -10.46 16.83
C LYS A 236 0.61 -11.81 17.15
N GLN A 237 -0.45 -12.18 16.44
CA GLN A 237 -1.21 -13.41 16.66
C GLN A 237 -0.74 -14.55 15.74
N GLY A 238 0.27 -14.30 14.91
CA GLY A 238 0.73 -15.26 13.94
C GLY A 238 1.60 -16.39 14.50
N ALA A 239 1.76 -17.41 13.69
CA ALA A 239 2.57 -18.58 13.98
C ALA A 239 3.66 -18.74 12.90
N SER A 240 4.48 -19.78 13.02
CA SER A 240 5.60 -20.02 12.08
C SER A 240 5.15 -20.18 10.62
N TRP A 241 3.96 -20.74 10.38
CA TRP A 241 3.41 -20.94 9.03
C TRP A 241 2.84 -19.69 8.37
N SER A 242 2.70 -18.58 9.11
CA SER A 242 2.26 -17.29 8.57
C SER A 242 3.42 -16.31 8.34
N VAL A 243 4.66 -16.79 8.46
CA VAL A 243 5.89 -16.05 8.19
C VAL A 243 6.25 -16.14 6.70
N ILE A 244 6.54 -14.99 6.10
CA ILE A 244 6.97 -14.87 4.71
C ILE A 244 8.48 -14.86 4.62
N TYR A 245 9.02 -15.56 3.62
CA TYR A 245 10.44 -15.64 3.37
C TYR A 245 10.79 -15.13 1.98
N VAL A 246 11.95 -14.51 1.86
CA VAL A 246 12.47 -13.91 0.64
C VAL A 246 13.81 -14.56 0.30
N ASP A 247 14.05 -14.82 -0.99
CA ASP A 247 15.38 -15.21 -1.46
C ASP A 247 16.38 -14.05 -1.27
N ILE A 248 17.37 -14.26 -0.40
CA ILE A 248 18.42 -13.30 -0.08
C ILE A 248 19.22 -12.93 -1.34
N ASP A 249 19.42 -13.88 -2.26
CA ASP A 249 20.12 -13.60 -3.51
C ASP A 249 19.28 -12.70 -4.43
N ALA A 250 17.97 -12.93 -4.51
CA ALA A 250 17.06 -12.07 -5.24
C ALA A 250 17.07 -10.64 -4.67
N HIS A 251 16.98 -10.50 -3.35
CA HIS A 251 17.10 -9.19 -2.67
C HIS A 251 18.44 -8.50 -3.03
N ASN A 252 19.55 -9.22 -2.93
CA ASN A 252 20.87 -8.69 -3.24
C ASN A 252 21.01 -8.23 -4.69
N ARG A 253 20.47 -9.00 -5.65
CA ARG A 253 20.47 -8.63 -7.08
C ARG A 253 19.68 -7.35 -7.33
N ASN A 254 18.49 -7.22 -6.73
CA ASN A 254 17.70 -5.97 -6.81
C ASN A 254 18.46 -4.78 -6.21
N ARG A 255 19.09 -4.95 -5.04
CA ARG A 255 19.90 -3.90 -4.40
C ARG A 255 21.05 -3.43 -5.31
N VAL A 256 21.84 -4.36 -5.84
CA VAL A 256 22.98 -4.04 -6.71
C VAL A 256 22.52 -3.34 -7.99
N THR A 257 21.44 -3.82 -8.61
CA THR A 257 20.89 -3.22 -9.83
C THR A 257 20.43 -1.79 -9.58
N VAL A 258 19.69 -1.53 -8.49
CA VAL A 258 19.26 -0.16 -8.13
C VAL A 258 20.45 0.78 -7.95
N SER A 259 21.47 0.36 -7.20
CA SER A 259 22.69 1.15 -7.01
C SER A 259 23.44 1.43 -8.32
N THR A 260 23.32 0.55 -9.31
CA THR A 260 23.95 0.70 -10.63
C THR A 260 23.15 1.62 -11.56
N LEU A 261 21.82 1.58 -11.49
CA LEU A 261 20.96 2.38 -12.34
C LEU A 261 20.85 3.84 -11.86
N LEU A 262 20.87 4.07 -10.54
CA LEU A 262 20.84 5.42 -9.98
C LEU A 262 21.99 6.29 -10.52
N PRO A 263 21.75 7.58 -10.81
CA PRO A 263 20.51 8.33 -10.56
C PRO A 263 19.46 8.26 -11.70
N ARG A 264 19.65 7.41 -12.72
CA ARG A 264 18.74 7.34 -13.89
C ARG A 264 17.47 6.57 -13.56
N GLU A 265 16.37 6.90 -14.23
CA GLU A 265 15.10 6.18 -14.06
C GLU A 265 15.00 4.99 -15.01
N SER A 266 15.47 5.12 -16.24
CA SER A 266 15.57 4.01 -17.19
C SER A 266 16.59 4.32 -18.29
N SER A 267 16.72 3.47 -19.30
CA SER A 267 17.62 3.73 -20.43
C SER A 267 17.29 5.03 -21.17
N SER A 268 16.01 5.37 -21.28
CA SER A 268 15.54 6.55 -22.00
C SER A 268 15.13 7.73 -21.11
N LYS A 269 15.09 7.55 -19.77
CA LYS A 269 14.59 8.53 -18.80
C LYS A 269 15.66 8.97 -17.79
#